data_AF-A0A2G2YR77-F1
#
_entry.id   AF-A0A2G2YR77-F1
#
_cell.length_a   1.000
_cell.length_b   1.000
_cell.length_c   1.000
_cell.angle_alpha   90.00
_cell.angle_beta   90.00
_cell.angle_gamma   90.00
#
_symmetry.space_group_name_H-M   'P 1'
#
loop_
_entity.id
_entity.type
_entity.pdbx_description
1 polymer ?
#
loop_
_entity_poly.entity_id
_entity_poly.type
_entity_poly.pdbx_seq_one_letter_code
_entity_poly.pdbx_strand_id
1 'polypeptide(L)'
;MWLQIQMQNVARLCETKSILTVNGQFPGTKIIAREGDRFVIKVVNHVQYIVTIHWHGVRQLRSGWADGPAYIAQCPIQTGQSYAYNFTITGQRGTLFWHAHISWLRVTLYGPIVILPKKGVAYPFPQPFKEVPILFGEWLKADTEKIINQALQTGGIPNVSDAYTINGRPGLLYNCSAKGKYYRSRVQAVKVANNVFIRVGCLHHTPQVQPFSWRLGLTPQALLPLTIPPPLES
;
A
#
# COMPACT_ATOMS: atom_id res chain seq x y z
N MET A 1 15.31 4.74 10.98
CA MET A 1 14.02 5.48 11.07
C MET A 1 13.14 4.82 12.12
N TRP A 2 12.21 5.56 12.73
CA TRP A 2 11.27 5.04 13.74
C TRP A 2 9.84 5.13 13.23
N LEU A 3 9.08 4.05 13.40
CA LEU A 3 7.65 3.97 13.11
C LEU A 3 6.91 3.74 14.43
N GLN A 4 6.20 4.76 14.90
CA GLN A 4 5.40 4.72 16.11
C GLN A 4 4.00 4.24 15.75
N ILE A 5 3.61 3.04 16.19
CA ILE A 5 2.26 2.53 16.00
C ILE A 5 1.38 3.12 17.10
N GLN A 6 0.34 3.85 16.72
CA GLN A 6 -0.53 4.56 17.65
C GLN A 6 -1.96 4.67 17.12
N MET A 7 -2.90 4.83 18.04
CA MET A 7 -4.29 5.15 17.72
C MET A 7 -4.42 6.61 17.29
N GLN A 8 -5.21 6.89 16.26
CA GLN A 8 -5.50 8.24 15.79
C GLN A 8 -6.95 8.33 15.35
N ASN A 9 -7.64 9.40 15.76
CA ASN A 9 -8.99 9.70 15.27
C ASN A 9 -8.92 10.22 13.84
N VAL A 10 -9.63 9.54 12.93
CA VAL A 10 -9.72 9.89 11.52
C VAL A 10 -11.18 9.93 11.09
N ALA A 11 -11.56 11.06 10.48
CA ALA A 11 -12.91 11.28 9.97
C ALA A 11 -13.01 10.93 8.48
N ARG A 12 -13.95 10.07 8.09
CA ARG A 12 -14.32 9.76 6.70
C ARG A 12 -15.81 9.40 6.65
N LEU A 13 -16.46 9.66 5.52
CA LEU A 13 -17.88 9.30 5.31
C LEU A 13 -18.80 9.82 6.44
N CYS A 14 -18.54 11.05 6.90
CA CYS A 14 -19.23 11.74 8.00
C CYS A 14 -19.01 11.14 9.41
N GLU A 15 -18.16 10.12 9.54
CA GLU A 15 -17.93 9.42 10.80
C GLU A 15 -16.47 9.53 11.22
N THR A 16 -16.26 9.78 12.52
CA THR A 16 -14.93 9.75 13.13
C THR A 16 -14.77 8.45 13.87
N LYS A 17 -13.69 7.73 13.56
CA LYS A 17 -13.29 6.55 14.33
C LYS A 17 -11.80 6.58 14.64
N SER A 18 -11.44 5.90 15.72
CA SER A 18 -10.05 5.70 16.09
C SER A 18 -9.48 4.54 15.27
N ILE A 19 -8.37 4.77 14.58
CA ILE A 19 -7.69 3.75 13.77
C ILE A 19 -6.22 3.63 14.14
N LEU A 20 -5.62 2.48 13.82
CA LEU A 20 -4.18 2.33 13.88
C LEU A 20 -3.50 3.11 12.77
N THR A 21 -2.47 3.86 13.15
CA THR A 21 -1.65 4.67 12.26
C THR A 21 -0.18 4.50 12.56
N VAL A 22 0.66 4.93 11.61
CA VAL A 22 2.10 5.08 11.82
C VAL A 22 2.42 6.56 11.91
N ASN A 23 3.04 6.97 13.03
CA ASN A 23 3.40 8.35 13.31
C ASN A 23 2.20 9.32 13.17
N GLY A 24 1.00 8.87 13.52
CA GLY A 24 -0.24 9.66 13.44
C GLY A 24 -0.75 9.89 12.01
N GLN A 25 -0.19 9.22 11.00
CA GLN A 25 -0.53 9.42 9.58
C GLN A 25 -1.32 8.25 9.00
N PHE A 26 -2.32 8.58 8.18
CA PHE A 26 -3.08 7.63 7.37
C PHE A 26 -3.32 8.19 5.94
N PRO A 27 -2.84 7.50 4.88
CA PRO A 27 -1.92 6.36 4.91
C PRO A 27 -0.59 6.69 5.61
N GLY A 28 0.13 5.66 6.02
CA GLY A 28 1.36 5.80 6.79
C GLY A 28 2.50 6.45 6.02
N THR A 29 3.55 6.83 6.75
CA THR A 29 4.71 7.56 6.24
C THR A 29 5.34 6.86 5.02
N LYS A 30 5.60 7.66 3.97
CA LYS A 30 6.38 7.23 2.80
C LYS A 30 7.83 6.97 3.19
N ILE A 31 8.32 5.80 2.81
CA ILE A 31 9.71 5.40 3.01
C ILE A 31 10.45 5.57 1.69
N ILE A 32 11.59 6.27 1.72
CA ILE A 32 12.45 6.43 0.55
C ILE A 32 13.80 5.79 0.88
N ALA A 33 14.28 4.95 -0.03
CA ALA A 33 15.61 4.35 0.02
C ALA A 33 16.19 4.32 -1.40
N ARG A 34 17.48 4.03 -1.53
CA ARG A 34 18.12 3.70 -2.81
C ARG A 34 18.47 2.22 -2.86
N GLU A 35 18.60 1.70 -4.07
CA GLU A 35 19.19 0.37 -4.27
C GLU A 35 20.59 0.30 -3.63
N GLY A 36 20.80 -0.73 -2.80
CA GLY A 36 22.03 -0.94 -2.03
C GLY A 36 22.01 -0.34 -0.63
N ASP A 37 21.02 0.48 -0.27
CA ASP A 37 20.94 1.06 1.07
C ASP A 37 20.66 -0.01 2.13
N ARG A 38 21.28 0.18 3.31
CA ARG A 38 20.93 -0.58 4.52
C ARG A 38 19.67 0.02 5.14
N PHE A 39 18.63 -0.79 5.19
CA PHE A 39 17.31 -0.43 5.67
C PHE A 39 17.19 -0.80 7.14
N VAL A 40 17.19 0.21 8.02
CA VAL A 40 17.03 0.02 9.48
C VAL A 40 15.81 0.79 9.98
N ILE A 41 14.75 0.05 10.29
CA ILE A 41 13.49 0.59 10.79
C ILE A 41 13.14 -0.04 12.12
N LYS A 42 13.01 0.80 13.14
CA LYS A 42 12.49 0.40 14.44
C LYS A 42 11.00 0.69 14.50
N VAL A 43 10.20 -0.37 14.62
CA VAL A 43 8.75 -0.29 14.84
C VAL A 43 8.52 -0.38 16.34
N VAL A 44 7.81 0.60 16.90
CA VAL A 44 7.48 0.66 18.33
C VAL A 44 5.97 0.59 18.46
N ASN A 45 5.48 -0.37 19.23
CA ASN A 45 4.05 -0.61 19.38
C ASN A 45 3.52 0.07 20.65
N HIS A 46 2.74 1.14 20.51
CA HIS A 46 2.10 1.83 21.64
C HIS A 46 0.62 1.45 21.84
N VAL A 47 0.12 0.49 21.07
CA VAL A 47 -1.30 0.12 21.09
C VAL A 47 -1.48 -1.25 21.73
N GLN A 48 -2.71 -1.56 22.14
CA GLN A 48 -3.05 -2.84 22.79
C GLN A 48 -3.06 -4.03 21.81
N TYR A 49 -3.09 -3.76 20.51
CA TYR A 49 -3.02 -4.80 19.48
C TYR A 49 -1.59 -5.30 19.32
N ILE A 50 -1.43 -6.59 19.06
CA ILE A 50 -0.16 -7.16 18.57
C ILE A 50 0.05 -6.79 17.11
N VAL A 51 1.28 -6.42 16.74
CA VAL A 51 1.57 -5.88 15.40
C VAL A 51 2.82 -6.52 14.80
N THR A 52 2.80 -6.75 13.50
CA THR A 52 4.02 -6.95 12.69
C THR A 52 3.91 -6.12 11.42
N ILE A 53 5.04 -5.79 10.78
CA ILE A 53 5.11 -5.01 9.54
C ILE A 53 5.86 -5.83 8.49
N HIS A 54 5.25 -6.00 7.32
CA HIS A 54 5.87 -6.64 6.16
C HIS A 54 6.24 -5.62 5.09
N TRP A 55 7.36 -5.86 4.43
CA TRP A 55 7.94 -5.01 3.37
C TRP A 55 7.59 -5.59 2.00
N HIS A 56 6.33 -5.44 1.59
CA HIS A 56 5.77 -6.12 0.43
C HIS A 56 6.62 -5.95 -0.84
N GLY A 57 7.05 -7.08 -1.38
CA GLY A 57 7.85 -7.18 -2.59
C GLY A 57 9.35 -6.97 -2.37
N VAL A 58 9.83 -6.64 -1.16
CA VAL A 58 11.26 -6.69 -0.83
C VAL A 58 11.68 -8.16 -0.77
N ARG A 59 12.77 -8.53 -1.46
CA ARG A 59 13.17 -9.93 -1.64
C ARG A 59 13.67 -10.64 -0.38
N GLN A 60 14.06 -9.88 0.65
CA GLN A 60 14.63 -10.41 1.90
C GLN A 60 15.74 -11.45 1.69
N LEU A 61 16.68 -11.17 0.79
CA LEU A 61 17.76 -12.09 0.48
C LEU A 61 18.62 -12.36 1.72
N ARG A 62 18.52 -13.57 2.26
CA ARG A 62 19.18 -13.99 3.51
C ARG A 62 18.82 -13.11 4.72
N SER A 63 17.63 -12.50 4.71
CA SER A 63 17.15 -11.64 5.81
C SER A 63 15.70 -11.95 6.19
N GLY A 64 15.31 -13.23 6.11
CA GLY A 64 13.93 -13.68 6.35
C GLY A 64 13.38 -13.31 7.73
N TRP A 65 14.24 -13.16 8.75
CA TRP A 65 13.82 -12.69 10.09
C TRP A 65 13.20 -11.28 10.07
N ALA A 66 13.53 -10.46 9.06
CA ALA A 66 13.01 -9.11 8.91
C ALA A 66 11.85 -9.04 7.89
N ASP A 67 11.27 -10.17 7.49
CA ASP A 67 10.20 -10.19 6.50
C ASP A 67 8.86 -9.69 7.05
N GLY A 68 8.49 -10.04 8.28
CA GLY A 68 7.32 -9.48 8.96
C GLY A 68 6.07 -10.35 9.14
N PRO A 69 5.76 -11.39 8.32
CA PRO A 69 4.57 -12.20 8.55
C PRO A 69 4.55 -12.85 9.94
N ALA A 70 3.53 -12.51 10.73
CA ALA A 70 3.36 -13.01 12.08
C ALA A 70 3.24 -14.55 12.11
N TYR A 71 3.92 -15.18 13.07
CA TYR A 71 3.96 -16.63 13.27
C TYR A 71 4.60 -17.44 12.12
N ILE A 72 5.19 -16.76 11.13
CA ILE A 72 5.97 -17.38 10.05
C ILE A 72 7.43 -16.94 10.15
N ALA A 73 7.68 -15.63 10.05
CA ALA A 73 9.02 -15.05 10.07
C ALA A 73 9.41 -14.52 11.46
N GLN A 74 8.41 -14.14 12.28
CA GLN A 74 8.63 -13.59 13.61
C GLN A 74 7.40 -13.75 14.52
N CYS A 75 7.64 -13.70 15.83
CA CYS A 75 6.58 -13.44 16.79
C CYS A 75 6.08 -11.98 16.68
N PRO A 76 4.80 -11.72 16.98
CA PRO A 76 4.25 -10.37 16.97
C PRO A 76 4.91 -9.43 17.99
N ILE A 77 5.03 -8.15 17.62
CA ILE A 77 5.50 -7.09 18.52
C ILE A 77 4.38 -6.81 19.53
N GLN A 78 4.64 -7.14 20.79
CA GLN A 78 3.70 -6.92 21.89
C GLN A 78 3.52 -5.44 22.20
N THR A 79 2.45 -5.11 22.92
CA THR A 79 2.19 -3.77 23.46
C THR A 79 3.40 -3.26 24.26
N GLY A 80 3.83 -2.02 23.99
CA GLY A 80 4.98 -1.39 24.63
C GLY A 80 6.35 -1.91 24.13
N GLN A 81 6.38 -2.93 23.27
CA GLN A 81 7.61 -3.49 22.75
C GLN A 81 7.99 -2.88 21.40
N SER A 82 9.21 -3.17 20.96
CA SER A 82 9.71 -2.71 19.67
C SER A 82 10.53 -3.77 18.96
N TYR A 83 10.56 -3.69 17.63
CA TYR A 83 11.36 -4.58 16.79
C TYR A 83 12.09 -3.77 15.73
N ALA A 84 13.36 -4.11 15.50
CA ALA A 84 14.21 -3.46 14.51
C ALA A 84 14.35 -4.34 13.27
N TYR A 85 13.68 -3.95 12.19
CA TYR A 85 13.86 -4.53 10.87
C TYR A 85 15.16 -3.99 10.27
N ASN A 86 16.11 -4.89 10.00
CA ASN A 86 17.45 -4.55 9.53
C ASN A 86 17.85 -5.49 8.39
N PHE A 87 17.87 -4.97 7.16
CA PHE A 87 18.26 -5.70 5.96
C PHE A 87 18.81 -4.74 4.90
N THR A 88 19.33 -5.27 3.80
CA THR A 88 19.84 -4.47 2.68
C THR A 88 18.95 -4.65 1.46
N ILE A 89 18.66 -3.56 0.74
CA ILE A 89 17.88 -3.61 -0.50
C ILE A 89 18.80 -4.00 -1.65
N THR A 90 18.64 -5.21 -2.20
CA THR A 90 19.55 -5.75 -3.23
C THR A 90 18.84 -6.02 -4.54
N GLY A 91 19.29 -5.37 -5.62
CA GLY A 91 18.81 -5.65 -6.98
C GLY A 91 17.35 -5.26 -7.20
N GLN A 92 16.86 -4.24 -6.48
CA GLN A 92 15.49 -3.76 -6.56
C GLN A 92 15.47 -2.24 -6.68
N ARG A 93 14.58 -1.75 -7.54
CA ARG A 93 14.26 -0.33 -7.73
C ARG A 93 12.80 -0.21 -8.17
N GLY A 94 12.15 0.90 -7.85
CA GLY A 94 10.75 1.14 -8.20
C GLY A 94 9.89 1.49 -6.99
N THR A 95 8.62 1.11 -7.05
CA THR A 95 7.62 1.38 -6.01
C THR A 95 7.15 0.06 -5.42
N LEU A 96 7.28 -0.05 -4.10
CA LEU A 96 6.77 -1.13 -3.28
C LEU A 96 5.87 -0.51 -2.19
N PHE A 97 5.43 -1.31 -1.23
CA PHE A 97 4.72 -0.78 -0.07
C PHE A 97 5.03 -1.62 1.16
N TRP A 98 4.80 -1.07 2.35
CA TRP A 98 4.80 -1.80 3.59
C TRP A 98 3.37 -1.86 4.13
N HIS A 99 3.06 -2.91 4.89
CA HIS A 99 1.77 -3.04 5.56
C HIS A 99 1.88 -3.89 6.81
N ALA A 100 0.91 -3.78 7.72
CA ALA A 100 0.81 -4.72 8.83
C ALA A 100 0.57 -6.14 8.30
N HIS A 101 1.20 -7.16 8.90
CA HIS A 101 1.07 -8.55 8.46
C HIS A 101 0.58 -9.48 9.57
N ILE A 102 -0.48 -9.00 10.22
CA ILE A 102 -1.26 -9.73 11.21
C ILE A 102 -2.71 -9.22 11.18
N SER A 103 -3.66 -10.14 11.29
CA SER A 103 -5.09 -9.85 11.24
C SER A 103 -5.48 -8.94 10.05
N TRP A 104 -6.49 -8.08 10.22
CA TRP A 104 -6.93 -7.11 9.21
C TRP A 104 -6.32 -5.72 9.41
N LEU A 105 -5.25 -5.61 10.21
CA LEU A 105 -4.63 -4.32 10.54
C LEU A 105 -4.05 -3.60 9.31
N ARG A 106 -3.75 -4.32 8.22
CA ARG A 106 -3.30 -3.73 6.93
C ARG A 106 -4.32 -2.80 6.30
N VAL A 107 -5.58 -2.81 6.73
CA VAL A 107 -6.60 -1.87 6.23
C VAL A 107 -6.23 -0.42 6.58
N THR A 108 -5.53 -0.17 7.69
CA THR A 108 -5.12 1.18 8.10
C THR A 108 -3.61 1.34 8.27
N LEU A 109 -2.88 0.26 8.60
CA LEU A 109 -1.43 0.25 8.71
C LEU A 109 -0.78 -0.16 7.39
N TYR A 110 -0.60 0.81 6.50
CA TYR A 110 0.18 0.63 5.27
C TYR A 110 0.77 1.96 4.79
N GLY A 111 1.82 1.89 3.96
CA GLY A 111 2.41 3.07 3.34
C GLY A 111 3.36 2.72 2.19
N PRO A 112 3.74 3.69 1.36
CA PRO A 112 4.56 3.43 0.17
C PRO A 112 6.03 3.29 0.53
N ILE A 113 6.72 2.41 -0.20
CA ILE A 113 8.19 2.35 -0.24
C ILE A 113 8.63 2.76 -1.64
N VAL A 114 9.52 3.74 -1.73
CA VAL A 114 10.12 4.17 -3.00
C VAL A 114 11.59 3.82 -2.97
N ILE A 115 12.01 2.94 -3.87
CA ILE A 115 13.41 2.54 -4.05
C ILE A 115 13.95 3.23 -5.30
N LEU A 116 14.76 4.26 -5.09
CA LEU A 116 15.42 5.00 -6.14
C LEU A 116 16.59 4.19 -6.73
N PRO A 117 17.04 4.52 -7.95
CA PRO A 117 18.28 3.98 -8.48
C PRO A 117 19.46 4.19 -7.54
N LYS A 118 20.42 3.26 -7.61
CA LYS A 118 21.72 3.38 -6.94
C LYS A 118 22.36 4.73 -7.27
N LYS A 119 23.12 5.30 -6.34
CA LYS A 119 23.82 6.58 -6.55
C LYS A 119 24.70 6.49 -7.81
N GLY A 120 24.61 7.49 -8.69
CA GLY A 120 25.33 7.52 -9.97
C GLY A 120 24.65 6.75 -11.12
N VAL A 121 23.55 6.04 -10.86
CA VAL A 121 22.78 5.33 -11.89
C VAL A 121 21.51 6.12 -12.20
N ALA A 122 21.28 6.45 -13.47
CA ALA A 122 20.07 7.13 -13.91
C ALA A 122 18.87 6.17 -14.01
N TYR A 123 17.66 6.73 -14.08
CA TYR A 123 16.49 5.96 -14.52
C TYR A 123 16.67 5.50 -15.97
N PRO A 124 16.09 4.36 -16.37
CA PRO A 124 16.08 3.92 -17.78
C PRO A 124 15.14 4.76 -18.67
N PHE A 125 14.58 5.84 -18.13
CA PHE A 125 13.68 6.78 -18.78
C PHE A 125 14.03 8.21 -18.33
N PRO A 126 13.59 9.27 -19.05
CA PRO A 126 13.85 10.64 -18.65
C PRO A 126 13.41 10.91 -17.21
N GLN A 127 14.29 11.54 -16.42
CA GLN A 127 14.02 11.80 -15.01
C GLN A 127 12.72 12.61 -14.87
N PRO A 128 11.72 12.10 -14.13
CA PRO A 128 10.45 12.80 -13.98
C PRO A 128 10.64 14.07 -13.16
N PHE A 129 9.95 15.14 -13.56
CA PHE A 129 9.92 16.40 -12.81
C PHE A 129 9.38 16.22 -11.38
N LYS A 130 8.37 15.37 -11.21
CA LYS A 130 7.75 15.06 -9.92
C LYS A 130 7.23 13.63 -9.90
N GLU A 131 7.40 12.99 -8.76
CA GLU A 131 6.89 11.65 -8.48
C GLU A 131 5.94 11.70 -7.29
N VAL A 132 4.74 11.14 -7.45
CA VAL A 132 3.72 11.10 -6.40
C VAL A 132 3.24 9.66 -6.21
N PRO A 133 3.27 9.12 -4.97
CA PRO A 133 2.66 7.84 -4.70
C PRO A 133 1.13 7.94 -4.74
N ILE A 134 0.51 6.95 -5.37
CA ILE A 134 -0.93 6.73 -5.40
C ILE A 134 -1.19 5.38 -4.76
N LEU A 135 -1.83 5.41 -3.60
CA LEU A 135 -2.18 4.25 -2.80
C LEU A 135 -3.66 3.98 -2.95
N PHE A 136 -3.99 2.77 -3.38
CA PHE A 136 -5.36 2.29 -3.40
C PHE A 136 -5.64 1.46 -2.15
N GLY A 137 -6.76 1.76 -1.49
CA GLY A 137 -7.18 1.06 -0.28
C GLY A 137 -8.69 1.10 -0.09
N GLU A 138 -9.14 0.52 1.02
CA GLU A 138 -10.54 0.50 1.42
C GLU A 138 -10.73 1.25 2.74
N TRP A 139 -11.96 1.69 2.95
CA TRP A 139 -12.44 2.27 4.19
C TRP A 139 -13.68 1.52 4.63
N LEU A 140 -13.62 0.97 5.84
CA LEU A 140 -14.76 0.41 6.55
C LEU A 140 -15.11 1.39 7.67
N LYS A 141 -16.40 1.65 7.92
CA LYS A 141 -16.87 2.44 9.06
C LYS A 141 -16.74 1.63 10.35
N ALA A 142 -17.15 0.36 10.30
CA ALA A 142 -16.97 -0.55 11.41
C ALA A 142 -15.48 -0.82 11.71
N ASP A 143 -15.22 -1.28 12.94
CA ASP A 143 -13.90 -1.73 13.39
C ASP A 143 -13.52 -3.02 12.64
N THR A 144 -12.37 -3.00 11.98
CA THR A 144 -11.89 -4.12 11.16
C THR A 144 -11.61 -5.37 11.98
N GLU A 145 -11.14 -5.21 13.23
CA GLU A 145 -10.89 -6.36 14.11
C GLU A 145 -12.20 -6.98 14.58
N LYS A 146 -13.26 -6.18 14.78
CA LYS A 146 -14.59 -6.72 15.08
C LYS A 146 -15.17 -7.49 13.89
N ILE A 147 -15.01 -6.97 12.68
CA ILE A 147 -15.48 -7.65 11.46
C ILE A 147 -14.82 -9.01 11.29
N ILE A 148 -13.48 -9.07 11.37
CA ILE A 148 -12.77 -10.35 11.18
C ILE A 148 -13.06 -11.32 12.33
N ASN A 149 -13.14 -10.84 13.58
CA ASN A 149 -13.47 -11.71 14.72
C ASN A 149 -14.89 -12.29 14.58
N GLN A 150 -15.87 -11.49 14.15
CA GLN A 150 -17.22 -11.98 13.90
C GLN A 150 -17.26 -13.01 12.77
N ALA A 151 -16.55 -12.76 11.66
CA ALA A 151 -16.48 -13.69 10.54
C ALA A 151 -15.83 -15.02 10.95
N LEU A 152 -14.74 -14.97 11.73
CA LEU A 152 -14.08 -16.16 12.27
C LEU A 152 -14.96 -16.95 13.24
N GLN A 153 -15.75 -16.27 14.08
CA GLN A 153 -16.66 -16.93 15.03
C GLN A 153 -17.87 -17.57 14.35
N THR A 154 -18.41 -16.92 13.32
CA THR A 154 -19.64 -17.37 12.65
C THR A 154 -19.38 -18.28 11.45
N GLY A 155 -18.16 -18.28 10.91
CA GLY A 155 -17.84 -18.89 9.62
C GLY A 155 -18.43 -18.14 8.42
N GLY A 156 -19.02 -16.96 8.64
CA GLY A 156 -19.66 -16.14 7.63
C GLY A 156 -18.69 -15.30 6.79
N ILE A 157 -19.23 -14.67 5.75
CA ILE A 157 -18.47 -13.75 4.89
C ILE A 157 -18.30 -12.40 5.63
N PRO A 158 -17.09 -11.82 5.69
CA PRO A 158 -16.89 -10.49 6.23
C PRO A 158 -17.67 -9.42 5.45
N ASN A 159 -18.10 -8.36 6.15
CA ASN A 159 -18.75 -7.23 5.49
C ASN A 159 -17.85 -6.59 4.43
N VAL A 160 -18.45 -6.20 3.31
CA VAL A 160 -17.78 -5.41 2.27
C VAL A 160 -17.45 -4.00 2.77
N SER A 161 -16.50 -3.34 2.12
CA SER A 161 -16.08 -1.99 2.50
C SER A 161 -17.11 -0.92 2.14
N ASP A 162 -17.17 0.13 2.97
CA ASP A 162 -18.07 1.28 2.74
C ASP A 162 -17.58 2.20 1.63
N ALA A 163 -16.25 2.27 1.43
CA ALA A 163 -15.68 3.05 0.35
C ALA A 163 -14.31 2.55 -0.12
N TYR A 164 -14.05 2.69 -1.42
CA TYR A 164 -12.69 2.68 -1.95
C TYR A 164 -12.03 4.05 -1.76
N THR A 165 -10.72 4.04 -1.56
CA THR A 165 -9.94 5.25 -1.27
C THR A 165 -8.72 5.37 -2.17
N ILE A 166 -8.39 6.63 -2.50
CA ILE A 166 -7.13 7.02 -3.12
C ILE A 166 -6.36 7.85 -2.09
N ASN A 167 -5.17 7.40 -1.71
CA ASN A 167 -4.37 8.00 -0.64
C ASN A 167 -5.18 8.21 0.64
N GLY A 168 -5.97 7.19 1.03
CA GLY A 168 -6.79 7.18 2.24
C GLY A 168 -7.96 8.16 2.23
N ARG A 169 -8.34 8.72 1.08
CA ARG A 169 -9.53 9.57 0.90
C ARG A 169 -10.55 8.92 -0.03
N PRO A 170 -11.82 8.81 0.37
CA PRO A 170 -12.91 8.45 -0.53
C PRO A 170 -13.02 9.42 -1.70
N GLY A 171 -13.46 8.93 -2.86
CA GLY A 171 -13.72 9.75 -4.04
C GLY A 171 -14.85 10.76 -3.86
N LEU A 172 -15.11 11.59 -4.89
CA LEU A 172 -16.16 12.62 -4.87
C LEU A 172 -17.59 12.09 -4.76
N LEU A 173 -17.80 10.83 -5.13
CA LEU A 173 -19.12 10.19 -5.15
C LEU A 173 -19.61 9.77 -3.76
N TYR A 174 -18.76 9.86 -2.73
CA TYR A 174 -19.10 9.47 -1.37
C TYR A 174 -19.57 10.66 -0.54
N ASN A 175 -20.57 10.42 0.32
CA ASN A 175 -21.07 11.42 1.27
C ASN A 175 -19.96 11.93 2.20
N CYS A 176 -20.00 13.23 2.51
CA CYS A 176 -18.96 13.93 3.28
C CYS A 176 -17.53 13.74 2.76
N SER A 177 -17.36 13.42 1.47
CA SER A 177 -16.09 13.60 0.80
C SER A 177 -15.81 15.09 0.68
N ALA A 178 -14.56 15.50 0.90
CA ALA A 178 -14.18 16.90 0.84
C ALA A 178 -14.52 17.46 -0.56
N LYS A 179 -15.51 18.37 -0.63
CA LYS A 179 -15.75 19.20 -1.82
C LYS A 179 -14.56 20.14 -1.99
N GLY A 180 -13.51 19.69 -2.67
CA GLY A 180 -12.40 20.54 -3.12
C GLY A 180 -11.08 20.41 -2.35
N LYS A 181 -10.12 19.73 -3.00
CA LYS A 181 -8.76 20.20 -3.35
C LYS A 181 -8.09 19.02 -4.06
N TYR A 182 -8.58 18.69 -5.25
CA TYR A 182 -7.90 17.76 -6.13
C TYR A 182 -6.85 18.56 -6.90
N TYR A 183 -5.58 18.21 -6.73
CA TYR A 183 -4.51 18.83 -7.48
C TYR A 183 -4.57 18.29 -8.91
N ARG A 184 -5.02 19.11 -9.87
CA ARG A 184 -4.71 18.92 -11.28
C ARG A 184 -3.22 19.16 -11.46
N SER A 185 -2.43 18.16 -11.11
CA SER A 185 -0.99 18.20 -11.29
C SER A 185 -0.67 17.59 -12.65
N ARG A 186 0.15 18.28 -13.45
CA ARG A 186 0.85 17.66 -14.57
C ARG A 186 1.87 16.70 -13.97
N VAL A 187 1.42 15.53 -13.54
CA VAL A 187 2.29 14.48 -12.99
C VAL A 187 2.86 13.73 -14.17
N GLN A 188 4.18 13.77 -14.32
CA GLN A 188 4.89 13.09 -15.40
C GLN A 188 5.17 11.62 -15.05
N ALA A 189 5.15 11.25 -13.75
CA ALA A 189 5.27 9.87 -13.29
C ALA A 189 4.45 9.61 -12.01
N VAL A 190 3.59 8.59 -12.06
CA VAL A 190 2.76 8.12 -10.93
C VAL A 190 3.35 6.82 -10.38
N LYS A 191 3.51 6.74 -9.06
CA LYS A 191 4.01 5.55 -8.37
C LYS A 191 2.84 4.82 -7.70
N VAL A 192 2.38 3.71 -8.27
CA VAL A 192 1.20 2.99 -7.78
C VAL A 192 1.59 1.91 -6.78
N ALA A 193 0.86 1.83 -5.67
CA ALA A 193 0.89 0.70 -4.75
C ALA A 193 -0.54 0.32 -4.34
N ASN A 194 -0.83 -0.98 -4.33
CA ASN A 194 -2.17 -1.52 -4.20
C ASN A 194 -2.29 -2.32 -2.91
N ASN A 195 -3.11 -1.84 -1.97
CA ASN A 195 -3.55 -2.66 -0.84
C ASN A 195 -4.75 -3.55 -1.22
N VAL A 196 -5.39 -3.25 -2.35
CA VAL A 196 -6.64 -3.84 -2.84
C VAL A 196 -6.55 -4.00 -4.36
N PHE A 197 -7.23 -4.98 -4.93
CA PHE A 197 -7.31 -5.18 -6.39
C PHE A 197 -8.27 -4.16 -7.01
N ILE A 198 -7.72 -3.14 -7.67
CA ILE A 198 -8.50 -2.09 -8.37
C ILE A 198 -8.01 -1.97 -9.81
N ARG A 199 -8.93 -1.93 -10.77
CA ARG A 199 -8.62 -1.54 -12.16
C ARG A 199 -8.58 -0.01 -12.26
N VAL A 200 -7.50 0.52 -12.83
CA VAL A 200 -7.28 1.95 -12.96
C VAL A 200 -7.32 2.34 -14.44
N GLY A 201 -8.13 3.34 -14.77
CA GLY A 201 -8.16 3.98 -16.08
C GLY A 201 -8.15 5.50 -15.93
N CYS A 202 -7.46 6.20 -16.83
CA CYS A 202 -7.43 7.66 -16.89
C CYS A 202 -8.27 8.14 -18.07
N LEU A 203 -9.22 9.06 -17.84
CA LEU A 203 -9.94 9.72 -18.92
C LEU A 203 -9.01 10.69 -19.69
N HIS A 204 -9.02 10.61 -21.02
CA HIS A 204 -8.27 11.49 -21.93
C HIS A 204 -6.73 11.47 -21.81
N HIS A 205 -6.16 10.49 -21.11
CA HIS A 205 -4.72 10.27 -21.04
C HIS A 205 -4.40 8.78 -21.13
N THR A 206 -3.50 8.40 -22.03
CA THR A 206 -2.93 7.04 -22.09
C THR A 206 -1.76 6.97 -21.11
N PRO A 207 -1.88 6.28 -19.96
CA PRO A 207 -0.76 6.13 -19.05
C PRO A 207 0.34 5.29 -19.72
N GLN A 208 1.55 5.83 -19.78
CA GLN A 208 2.75 5.05 -20.12
C GLN A 208 3.12 4.20 -18.91
N VAL A 209 2.68 2.93 -18.89
CA VAL A 209 2.99 2.01 -17.81
C VAL A 209 4.43 1.54 -17.97
N GLN A 210 5.29 1.94 -17.03
CA GLN A 210 6.63 1.37 -16.92
C GLN A 210 6.54 0.12 -16.03
N PRO A 211 6.74 -1.10 -16.57
CA PRO A 211 6.62 -2.31 -15.78
C PRO A 211 7.73 -2.35 -14.73
N PHE A 212 7.33 -2.27 -13.45
CA PHE A 212 8.22 -2.50 -12.30
C PHE A 212 7.68 -3.57 -11.35
N SER A 213 6.65 -4.31 -11.77
CA SER A 213 6.13 -5.45 -11.00
C SER A 213 6.82 -6.75 -11.43
N TRP A 214 7.32 -7.47 -10.44
CA TRP A 214 7.86 -8.82 -10.59
C TRP A 214 6.72 -9.77 -10.95
N ARG A 215 6.92 -10.57 -12.00
CA ARG A 215 6.00 -11.65 -12.37
C ARG A 215 5.80 -12.57 -11.16
N LEU A 216 4.61 -12.55 -10.56
CA LEU A 216 4.05 -13.77 -10.00
C LEU A 216 3.93 -14.73 -11.19
N GLY A 217 4.53 -15.91 -11.08
CA GLY A 217 4.65 -16.89 -12.15
C GLY A 217 3.30 -17.41 -12.67
N LEU A 218 2.65 -16.61 -13.51
CA LEU A 218 1.64 -17.06 -14.46
C LEU A 218 2.14 -16.66 -15.84
N THR A 219 2.41 -17.67 -16.65
CA THR A 219 2.70 -17.56 -18.08
C THR A 219 1.62 -16.71 -18.76
N PRO A 220 1.98 -15.79 -19.67
CA PRO A 220 0.97 -15.10 -20.47
C PRO A 220 0.37 -16.13 -21.43
N GLN A 221 -0.85 -16.59 -21.17
CA GLN A 221 -1.69 -17.04 -22.27
C GLN A 221 -1.92 -15.82 -23.16
N ALA A 222 -1.53 -15.98 -24.42
CA ALA A 222 -1.60 -14.97 -25.45
C ALA A 222 -3.01 -14.37 -25.51
N LEU A 223 -3.12 -13.09 -25.18
CA LEU A 223 -4.27 -12.27 -25.58
C LEU A 223 -4.09 -11.99 -27.07
N LEU A 224 -4.73 -12.82 -27.90
CA LEU A 224 -5.00 -12.50 -29.30
C LEU A 224 -5.79 -11.18 -29.34
N PRO A 225 -5.42 -10.21 -30.20
CA PRO A 225 -6.19 -9.00 -30.36
C PRO A 225 -7.53 -9.34 -31.01
N LEU A 226 -8.63 -9.18 -30.25
CA LEU A 226 -9.98 -9.11 -30.80
C LEU A 226 -10.08 -7.84 -31.65
N THR A 227 -9.94 -8.02 -32.96
CA THR A 227 -10.31 -7.01 -33.96
C THR A 227 -11.83 -7.00 -34.06
N ILE A 228 -12.45 -5.86 -33.73
CA ILE A 228 -13.87 -5.61 -33.96
C ILE A 228 -13.99 -5.19 -35.44
N PRO A 229 -14.69 -5.95 -36.30
CA PRO A 229 -14.90 -5.52 -37.68
C PRO A 229 -15.88 -4.33 -37.74
N PRO A 230 -15.73 -3.42 -38.71
CA PRO A 230 -16.64 -2.28 -38.87
C PRO A 230 -18.06 -2.75 -39.27
N PRO A 231 -19.10 -1.92 -38.99
CA PRO A 231 -20.47 -2.26 -39.33
C PRO A 231 -20.65 -2.38 -40.84
N LEU A 232 -21.37 -3.42 -41.27
CA LEU A 232 -21.81 -3.60 -42.64
C LEU A 232 -22.83 -2.50 -42.99
N GLU A 233 -22.51 -1.69 -43.99
CA GLU A 233 -23.51 -0.87 -44.66
C GLU A 233 -24.40 -1.77 -45.54
N SER A 234 -25.72 -1.61 -45.41
CA SER A 234 -26.74 -2.03 -46.38
C SER A 234 -27.81 -0.94 -46.45
#